data_AF-A0A0K6FPA7-F1
#
_entry.id   AF-A0A0K6FPA7-F1
#
_cell.length_a   1.000
_cell.length_b   1.000
_cell.length_c   1.000
_cell.angle_alpha   90.00
_cell.angle_beta   90.00
_cell.angle_gamma   90.00
#
_symmetry.space_group_name_H-M   'P 1'
#
loop_
_entity.id
_entity.type
_entity.pdbx_description
1 polymer ?
#
loop_
_entity_poly.entity_id
_entity_poly.type
_entity_poly.pdbx_seq_one_letter_code
_entity_poly.pdbx_strand_id
1 'polypeptide(L)'
;MTVDQQLYALTCYLDNAAGSVDNWRTLPSEQQAAMMHDTWFALAAQIGKDEFQKLSLDEQLEVDFLAWASCCMHKELNTVKGGTLQMATAWEELGLTPPIALLNKYESLGNTKGVNKQLMQGAIKIARLTGAIFNNKDDKKGYQSTVDNFLEHHLGYSSRFADVSNTRYGSHCDAAMMLILHLEKYKQLMGIICLAKSTPGFNNLESNVLNGLEDIPTLTELTILVLYAQAIGRPYIKHVRSSRLNALTLGPFHEQVKQHCRAIISNPDLLTGAKTSAATGALDGKPWDRPDVICNVLSLIPILPNIQPILVAFFWRALQTWERFTSEFETDGLVAQATEKQRKSTWIPTTNDISKGALGQCRQMLQHAPTMTDNQRNARTMWLHNNTYNWAKETITTKDKAYIRKEARHIDGSGGNKNLQIEMNSVLAEQAAAGKAKQEKSTIRQETKRSKLAGVQLIQHATYNELINMKVSDLDLQIDKLQVVGDKHVHPKSTLRKKDAKVKEILAGIEQRQSLDVTVISDLQNDGDLESESAKLTLPKDMELYHPEDVVF
;
A
#
# COMPACT_ATOMS: atom_id res chain seq x y z
N MET A 1 45.50 40.93 -7.42
CA MET A 1 46.88 40.67 -6.93
C MET A 1 47.70 40.12 -8.07
N THR A 2 48.99 40.42 -8.11
CA THR A 2 49.95 39.70 -8.97
C THR A 2 50.26 38.31 -8.40
N VAL A 3 50.81 37.40 -9.21
CA VAL A 3 51.21 36.05 -8.76
C VAL A 3 52.20 36.13 -7.59
N ASP A 4 53.14 37.08 -7.64
CA ASP A 4 54.12 37.28 -6.58
C ASP A 4 53.48 37.71 -5.25
N GLN A 5 52.43 38.54 -5.30
CA GLN A 5 51.67 38.92 -4.10
C GLN A 5 50.91 37.73 -3.51
N GLN A 6 50.40 36.82 -4.35
CA GLN A 6 49.68 35.61 -3.90
C GLN A 6 50.64 34.61 -3.26
N LEU A 7 51.82 34.40 -3.85
CA LEU A 7 52.88 33.56 -3.30
C LEU A 7 53.40 34.11 -1.97
N TYR A 8 53.58 35.42 -1.88
CA TYR A 8 53.98 36.07 -0.62
C TYR A 8 52.93 35.89 0.48
N ALA A 9 51.65 36.12 0.16
CA ALA A 9 50.56 35.92 1.13
C ALA A 9 50.47 34.45 1.59
N LEU A 10 50.56 33.49 0.66
CA LEU A 10 50.58 32.07 0.99
C LEU A 10 51.75 31.71 1.90
N THR A 11 52.94 32.26 1.64
CA THR A 11 54.13 32.04 2.46
C THR A 11 53.90 32.57 3.89
N CYS A 12 53.34 33.76 4.06
CA CYS A 12 53.01 34.31 5.39
C CYS A 12 52.00 33.43 6.16
N TYR A 13 51.00 32.89 5.48
CA TYR A 13 50.02 31.99 6.10
C TYR A 13 50.67 30.64 6.47
N LEU A 14 51.56 30.10 5.62
CA LEU A 14 52.31 28.88 5.90
C LEU A 14 53.30 29.06 7.05
N ASP A 15 53.97 30.21 7.14
CA ASP A 15 54.88 30.54 8.24
C ASP A 15 54.13 30.67 9.57
N ASN A 16 52.94 31.27 9.56
CA ASN A 16 52.06 31.32 10.75
C ASN A 16 51.56 29.93 11.16
N ALA A 17 51.17 29.09 10.20
CA ALA A 17 50.75 27.71 10.47
C ALA A 17 51.92 26.84 10.96
N ALA A 18 53.09 26.97 10.35
CA ALA A 18 54.31 26.29 10.77
C ALA A 18 54.79 26.74 12.14
N GLY A 19 54.55 28.00 12.55
CA GLY A 19 54.83 28.50 13.89
C GLY A 19 54.02 27.82 15.02
N SER A 20 52.98 27.04 14.67
CA SER A 20 52.23 26.19 15.61
C SER A 20 52.84 24.79 15.80
N VAL A 21 53.95 24.49 15.11
CA VAL A 21 54.62 23.19 15.13
C VAL A 21 56.13 23.38 15.29
N ASP A 22 56.76 22.60 16.18
CA ASP A 22 58.19 22.76 16.50
C ASP A 22 59.13 22.57 15.28
N ASN A 23 58.80 21.66 14.34
CA ASN A 23 59.61 21.46 13.13
C ASN A 23 58.82 20.87 11.95
N TRP A 24 58.38 21.73 11.03
CA TRP A 24 57.66 21.38 9.79
C TRP A 24 58.27 20.19 9.02
N ARG A 25 59.60 20.17 8.86
CA ARG A 25 60.30 19.15 8.05
C ARG A 25 60.27 17.76 8.66
N THR A 26 59.88 17.64 9.93
CA THR A 26 59.77 16.36 10.63
C THR A 26 58.35 15.81 10.69
N LEU A 27 57.36 16.59 10.24
CA LEU A 27 55.98 16.12 10.16
C LEU A 27 55.83 15.01 9.11
N PRO A 28 54.96 14.01 9.33
CA PRO A 28 54.53 13.08 8.29
C PRO A 28 53.99 13.83 7.06
N SER A 29 54.23 13.27 5.86
CA SER A 29 53.81 13.90 4.59
C SER A 29 52.31 14.21 4.54
N GLU A 30 51.46 13.41 5.17
CA GLU A 30 50.02 13.62 5.23
C GLU A 30 49.65 14.83 6.10
N GLN A 31 50.36 15.06 7.21
CA GLN A 31 50.15 16.22 8.07
C GLN A 31 50.65 17.52 7.41
N GLN A 32 51.77 17.45 6.68
CA GLN A 32 52.24 18.58 5.86
C GLN A 32 51.22 18.92 4.76
N ALA A 33 50.67 17.91 4.07
CA ALA A 33 49.67 18.12 3.03
C ALA A 33 48.37 18.72 3.60
N ALA A 34 47.89 18.24 4.75
CA ALA A 34 46.72 18.78 5.43
C ALA A 34 46.93 20.24 5.84
N MET A 35 48.06 20.56 6.49
CA MET A 35 48.37 21.94 6.86
C MET A 35 48.49 22.86 5.65
N MET A 36 49.11 22.40 4.55
CA MET A 36 49.21 23.20 3.33
C MET A 36 47.83 23.42 2.67
N HIS A 37 46.98 22.39 2.67
CA HIS A 37 45.59 22.50 2.21
C HIS A 37 44.82 23.53 3.04
N ASP A 38 44.89 23.45 4.37
CA ASP A 38 44.17 24.36 5.27
C ASP A 38 44.64 25.81 5.13
N THR A 39 45.95 25.98 4.98
CA THR A 39 46.58 27.28 4.75
C THR A 39 46.14 27.89 3.43
N TRP A 40 46.11 27.07 2.36
CA TRP A 40 45.60 27.48 1.06
C TRP A 40 44.11 27.84 1.12
N PHE A 41 43.31 27.03 1.81
CA PHE A 41 41.88 27.28 2.00
C PHE A 41 41.63 28.57 2.76
N ALA A 42 42.40 28.86 3.82
CA ALA A 42 42.31 30.10 4.59
C ALA A 42 42.65 31.33 3.73
N LEU A 43 43.72 31.26 2.94
CA LEU A 43 44.07 32.33 1.99
C LEU A 43 42.96 32.53 0.94
N ALA A 44 42.47 31.44 0.35
CA ALA A 44 41.39 31.50 -0.64
C ALA A 44 40.10 32.09 -0.06
N ALA A 45 39.73 31.71 1.17
CA ALA A 45 38.58 32.26 1.87
C ALA A 45 38.76 33.76 2.19
N GLN A 46 39.95 34.18 2.62
CA GLN A 46 40.25 35.59 2.89
C GLN A 46 40.17 36.44 1.61
N ILE A 47 40.82 35.99 0.53
CA ILE A 47 40.74 36.68 -0.78
C ILE A 47 39.29 36.72 -1.26
N GLY A 48 38.56 35.60 -1.17
CA GLY A 48 37.15 35.53 -1.54
C GLY A 48 36.30 36.53 -0.76
N LYS A 49 36.52 36.63 0.56
CA LYS A 49 35.84 37.61 1.42
C LYS A 49 36.19 39.05 1.04
N ASP A 50 37.46 39.34 0.78
CA ASP A 50 37.91 40.69 0.42
C ASP A 50 37.35 41.11 -0.95
N GLU A 51 37.31 40.20 -1.93
CA GLU A 51 36.67 40.48 -3.23
C GLU A 51 35.14 40.59 -3.10
N PHE A 52 34.50 39.76 -2.29
CA PHE A 52 33.07 39.84 -2.02
C PHE A 52 32.67 41.18 -1.40
N GLN A 53 33.46 41.70 -0.44
CA GLN A 53 33.21 42.99 0.20
C GLN A 53 33.33 44.19 -0.75
N LYS A 54 34.00 44.04 -1.90
CA LYS A 54 34.08 45.10 -2.94
C LYS A 54 32.83 45.17 -3.81
N LEU A 55 32.00 44.13 -3.82
CA LEU A 55 30.74 44.11 -4.55
C LEU A 55 29.76 45.10 -3.93
N SER A 56 28.83 45.63 -4.72
CA SER A 56 27.69 46.39 -4.19
C SER A 56 26.81 45.53 -3.28
N LEU A 57 26.01 46.14 -2.42
CA LEU A 57 25.09 45.40 -1.54
C LEU A 57 24.15 44.49 -2.35
N ASP A 58 23.69 44.94 -3.52
CA ASP A 58 22.82 44.14 -4.40
C ASP A 58 23.55 42.92 -4.98
N GLU A 59 24.82 43.08 -5.38
CA GLU A 59 25.65 41.98 -5.90
C GLU A 59 26.04 40.98 -4.80
N GLN A 60 26.34 41.47 -3.59
CA GLN A 60 26.57 40.63 -2.42
C GLN A 60 25.34 39.78 -2.11
N LEU A 61 24.16 40.38 -2.10
CA LEU A 61 22.88 39.68 -1.91
C LEU A 61 22.59 38.66 -3.00
N GLU A 62 23.03 38.88 -4.23
CA GLU A 62 22.90 37.91 -5.32
C GLU A 62 23.86 36.73 -5.20
N VAL A 63 25.11 36.99 -4.83
CA VAL A 63 26.13 35.95 -4.63
C VAL A 63 25.81 35.08 -3.41
N ASP A 64 25.29 35.66 -2.33
CA ASP A 64 24.91 34.94 -1.11
C ASP A 64 23.53 34.25 -1.20
N PHE A 65 22.80 34.43 -2.31
CA PHE A 65 21.47 33.85 -2.47
C PHE A 65 21.52 32.33 -2.69
N LEU A 66 21.47 31.57 -1.59
CA LEU A 66 21.45 30.11 -1.58
C LEU A 66 20.08 29.59 -1.14
N ALA A 67 19.14 29.54 -2.08
CA ALA A 67 17.81 29.00 -1.84
C ALA A 67 17.76 27.48 -2.05
N TRP A 68 16.98 26.81 -1.20
CA TRP A 68 16.63 25.40 -1.38
C TRP A 68 15.10 25.25 -1.38
N ALA A 69 14.61 24.25 -2.11
CA ALA A 69 13.22 23.84 -2.04
C ALA A 69 13.16 22.32 -2.14
N SER A 70 12.40 21.69 -1.25
CA SER A 70 12.24 20.24 -1.27
C SER A 70 11.24 19.77 -2.32
N CYS A 71 11.37 18.52 -2.76
CA CYS A 71 10.50 17.93 -3.77
C CYS A 71 9.02 17.93 -3.32
N CYS A 72 8.16 18.56 -4.12
CA CYS A 72 6.74 18.70 -3.82
C CYS A 72 6.02 17.35 -3.67
N MET A 73 6.45 16.31 -4.40
CA MET A 73 5.85 14.98 -4.32
C MET A 73 6.11 14.29 -2.97
N HIS A 74 7.26 14.57 -2.33
CA HIS A 74 7.52 14.07 -0.98
C HIS A 74 6.68 14.80 0.07
N LYS A 75 6.39 16.09 -0.12
CA LYS A 75 5.49 16.83 0.77
C LYS A 75 4.10 16.19 0.78
N GLU A 76 3.52 15.96 -0.40
CA GLU A 76 2.22 15.30 -0.53
C GLU A 76 2.21 13.90 0.09
N LEU A 77 3.22 13.08 -0.21
CA LEU A 77 3.36 11.73 0.36
C LEU A 77 3.48 11.74 1.88
N ASN A 78 4.31 12.62 2.42
CA ASN A 78 4.53 12.73 3.86
C ASN A 78 3.27 13.25 4.58
N THR A 79 2.50 14.14 3.95
CA THR A 79 1.20 14.57 4.48
C THR A 79 0.22 13.40 4.60
N VAL A 80 0.11 12.55 3.57
CA VAL A 80 -0.72 11.34 3.66
C VAL A 80 -0.23 10.44 4.79
N LYS A 81 1.09 10.23 4.91
CA LYS A 81 1.68 9.46 6.00
C LYS A 81 1.32 10.05 7.37
N GLY A 82 1.43 11.37 7.54
CA GLY A 82 1.06 12.08 8.76
C GLY A 82 -0.41 11.90 9.10
N GLY A 83 -1.31 12.14 8.14
CA GLY A 83 -2.75 11.95 8.34
C GLY A 83 -3.13 10.51 8.71
N THR A 84 -2.57 9.51 8.02
CA THR A 84 -2.83 8.09 8.34
C THR A 84 -2.34 7.68 9.72
N LEU A 85 -1.20 8.23 10.15
CA LEU A 85 -0.67 7.99 11.49
C LEU A 85 -1.64 8.51 12.56
N GLN A 86 -2.23 9.68 12.34
CA GLN A 86 -3.21 10.26 13.26
C GLN A 86 -4.54 9.50 13.24
N MET A 87 -5.03 9.04 12.08
CA MET A 87 -6.23 8.20 12.05
C MET A 87 -6.05 6.96 12.92
N ALA A 88 -4.89 6.30 12.82
CA ALA A 88 -4.60 5.09 13.58
C ALA A 88 -4.65 5.30 15.10
N THR A 89 -4.26 6.47 15.62
CA THR A 89 -4.36 6.80 17.05
C THR A 89 -5.72 7.38 17.44
N ALA A 90 -6.36 8.13 16.53
CA ALA A 90 -7.64 8.81 16.79
C ALA A 90 -8.77 7.85 17.17
N TRP A 91 -8.77 6.62 16.63
CA TRP A 91 -9.75 5.61 17.05
C TRP A 91 -9.71 5.37 18.56
N GLU A 92 -8.51 5.19 19.12
CA GLU A 92 -8.32 4.95 20.56
C GLU A 92 -8.56 6.24 21.38
N GLU A 93 -8.01 7.37 20.94
CA GLU A 93 -8.15 8.67 21.61
C GLU A 93 -9.62 9.12 21.73
N LEU A 94 -10.45 8.74 20.77
CA LEU A 94 -11.88 9.05 20.74
C LEU A 94 -12.77 7.94 21.34
N GLY A 95 -12.18 6.84 21.82
CA GLY A 95 -12.94 5.70 22.37
C GLY A 95 -13.81 4.98 21.33
N LEU A 96 -13.40 4.99 20.05
CA LEU A 96 -14.10 4.39 18.93
C LEU A 96 -13.52 3.01 18.59
N THR A 97 -14.33 2.15 17.96
CA THR A 97 -13.87 0.83 17.49
C THR A 97 -12.89 1.01 16.33
N PRO A 98 -11.62 0.59 16.47
CA PRO A 98 -10.63 0.71 15.40
C PRO A 98 -10.84 -0.35 14.31
N PRO A 99 -10.17 -0.19 13.15
CA PRO A 99 -10.07 -1.23 12.12
C PRO A 99 -9.60 -2.57 12.67
N ILE A 100 -10.14 -3.65 12.10
CA ILE A 100 -9.72 -5.01 12.47
C ILE A 100 -8.24 -5.25 12.15
N ALA A 101 -7.58 -6.05 12.98
CA ALA A 101 -6.23 -6.50 12.72
C ALA A 101 -6.21 -7.51 11.55
N LEU A 102 -5.45 -7.18 10.51
CA LEU A 102 -5.23 -8.00 9.32
C LEU A 102 -3.89 -8.73 9.44
N LEU A 103 -3.80 -9.60 10.46
CA LEU A 103 -2.59 -10.32 10.84
C LEU A 103 -2.20 -11.39 9.83
N ASN A 104 -0.92 -11.44 9.49
CA ASN A 104 -0.39 -12.55 8.72
C ASN A 104 -0.37 -13.84 9.56
N LYS A 105 -0.19 -14.99 8.90
CA LYS A 105 -0.21 -16.33 9.54
C LYS A 105 0.77 -16.48 10.72
N TYR A 106 1.92 -15.81 10.70
CA TYR A 106 2.91 -15.88 11.79
C TYR A 106 2.55 -14.94 12.93
N GLU A 107 2.04 -13.75 12.61
CA GLU A 107 1.55 -12.76 13.57
C GLU A 107 0.36 -13.32 14.36
N SER A 108 -0.57 -14.02 13.71
CA SER A 108 -1.71 -14.66 14.36
C SER A 108 -1.31 -15.80 15.32
N LEU A 109 -0.10 -16.33 15.17
CA LEU A 109 0.49 -17.34 16.06
C LEU A 109 1.32 -16.71 17.20
N GLY A 110 1.27 -15.39 17.37
CA GLY A 110 1.99 -14.68 18.44
C GLY A 110 3.47 -14.40 18.15
N ASN A 111 3.94 -14.65 16.91
CA ASN A 111 5.32 -14.38 16.51
C ASN A 111 5.46 -12.94 15.99
N THR A 112 5.55 -11.96 16.89
CA THR A 112 5.50 -10.51 16.59
C THR A 112 6.85 -9.80 16.64
N LYS A 113 7.98 -10.52 16.50
CA LYS A 113 9.30 -9.88 16.53
C LYS A 113 9.45 -8.86 15.40
N GLY A 114 9.60 -7.58 15.76
CA GLY A 114 9.94 -6.48 14.86
C GLY A 114 8.79 -5.84 14.07
N VAL A 115 7.52 -6.18 14.35
CA VAL A 115 6.39 -5.66 13.57
C VAL A 115 5.77 -4.40 14.19
N ASN A 116 5.68 -3.33 13.40
CA ASN A 116 4.98 -2.11 13.78
C ASN A 116 3.45 -2.36 13.83
N LYS A 117 2.84 -2.25 15.02
CA LYS A 117 1.39 -2.45 15.25
C LYS A 117 0.50 -1.60 14.32
N GLN A 118 0.92 -0.38 13.94
CA GLN A 118 0.16 0.48 13.03
C GLN A 118 0.06 -0.06 11.60
N LEU A 119 0.97 -0.96 11.19
CA LEU A 119 0.95 -1.62 9.89
C LEU A 119 0.15 -2.94 9.89
N MET A 120 -0.58 -3.22 10.97
CA MET A 120 -1.37 -4.44 11.09
C MET A 120 -2.84 -4.26 10.70
N GLN A 121 -3.36 -3.04 10.54
CA GLN A 121 -4.79 -2.78 10.32
C GLN A 121 -5.05 -1.56 9.43
N GLY A 122 -6.31 -1.34 9.06
CA GLY A 122 -6.76 -0.11 8.40
C GLY A 122 -6.40 0.02 6.92
N ALA A 123 -6.63 1.22 6.38
CA ALA A 123 -6.60 1.51 4.94
C ALA A 123 -5.23 1.23 4.29
N ILE A 124 -4.13 1.57 4.97
CA ILE A 124 -2.79 1.34 4.43
C ILE A 124 -2.46 -0.14 4.39
N LYS A 125 -2.85 -0.90 5.42
CA LYS A 125 -2.63 -2.36 5.42
C LYS A 125 -3.44 -3.02 4.33
N ILE A 126 -4.75 -2.75 4.23
CA ILE A 126 -5.58 -3.36 3.19
C ILE A 126 -5.07 -3.00 1.79
N ALA A 127 -4.69 -1.73 1.54
CA ALA A 127 -4.09 -1.31 0.27
C ALA A 127 -2.86 -2.15 -0.08
N ARG A 128 -1.94 -2.38 0.88
CA ARG A 128 -0.75 -3.22 0.69
C ARG A 128 -1.10 -4.68 0.42
N LEU A 129 -2.05 -5.27 1.16
CA LEU A 129 -2.47 -6.67 0.93
C LEU A 129 -3.11 -6.81 -0.46
N THR A 130 -4.00 -5.89 -0.83
CA THR A 130 -4.61 -5.87 -2.16
C THR A 130 -3.60 -5.64 -3.27
N GLY A 131 -2.55 -4.82 -3.06
CA GLY A 131 -1.45 -4.69 -4.03
C GLY A 131 -0.64 -5.98 -4.18
N ALA A 132 -0.35 -6.65 -3.06
CA ALA A 132 0.39 -7.91 -3.06
C ALA A 132 -0.36 -9.06 -3.75
N ILE A 133 -1.69 -9.05 -3.71
CA ILE A 133 -2.52 -10.04 -4.40
C ILE A 133 -2.84 -9.58 -5.83
N PHE A 134 -3.41 -8.39 -6.01
CA PHE A 134 -4.01 -7.94 -7.26
C PHE A 134 -3.03 -7.30 -8.24
N ASN A 135 -1.81 -6.98 -7.82
CA ASN A 135 -0.75 -6.46 -8.70
C ASN A 135 0.54 -7.29 -8.56
N ASN A 136 0.38 -8.61 -8.56
CA ASN A 136 1.47 -9.57 -8.54
C ASN A 136 1.40 -10.50 -9.76
N LYS A 137 2.51 -10.50 -10.52
CA LYS A 137 2.66 -11.22 -11.78
C LYS A 137 2.81 -12.74 -11.60
N ASP A 138 3.22 -13.19 -10.42
CA ASP A 138 3.34 -14.61 -10.09
C ASP A 138 1.93 -15.15 -9.83
N ASP A 139 1.37 -15.86 -10.81
CA ASP A 139 0.01 -16.42 -10.80
C ASP A 139 -0.21 -17.49 -9.70
N LYS A 140 0.87 -17.99 -9.10
CA LYS A 140 0.81 -18.86 -7.91
C LYS A 140 0.62 -18.07 -6.62
N LYS A 141 0.98 -16.79 -6.60
CA LYS A 141 0.98 -15.92 -5.41
C LYS A 141 -0.03 -14.78 -5.48
N GLY A 142 -0.45 -14.39 -6.67
CA GLY A 142 -1.39 -13.31 -6.88
C GLY A 142 -2.30 -13.52 -8.08
N TYR A 143 -3.17 -12.54 -8.28
CA TYR A 143 -4.29 -12.59 -9.21
C TYR A 143 -4.26 -11.46 -10.21
N GLN A 144 -3.08 -10.90 -10.54
CA GLN A 144 -3.01 -9.71 -11.39
C GLN A 144 -3.76 -9.86 -12.71
N SER A 145 -3.45 -10.90 -13.48
CA SER A 145 -4.14 -11.14 -14.75
C SER A 145 -5.63 -11.44 -14.56
N THR A 146 -5.99 -12.16 -13.49
CA THR A 146 -7.39 -12.48 -13.16
C THR A 146 -8.19 -11.21 -12.81
N VAL A 147 -7.61 -10.30 -12.04
CA VAL A 147 -8.21 -9.02 -11.65
C VAL A 147 -8.35 -8.12 -12.87
N ASP A 148 -7.27 -7.94 -13.64
CA ASP A 148 -7.26 -7.12 -14.86
C ASP A 148 -8.36 -7.61 -15.82
N ASN A 149 -8.44 -8.93 -16.07
CA ASN A 149 -9.43 -9.52 -16.95
C ASN A 149 -10.87 -9.45 -16.40
N PHE A 150 -11.05 -9.68 -15.09
CA PHE A 150 -12.35 -9.62 -14.43
C PHE A 150 -12.93 -8.20 -14.47
N LEU A 151 -12.10 -7.20 -14.15
CA LEU A 151 -12.50 -5.81 -14.18
C LEU A 151 -12.73 -5.34 -15.62
N GLU A 152 -11.90 -5.73 -16.59
CA GLU A 152 -12.14 -5.41 -17.99
C GLU A 152 -13.47 -5.98 -18.49
N HIS A 153 -13.81 -7.22 -18.13
CA HIS A 153 -15.09 -7.83 -18.48
C HIS A 153 -16.29 -7.08 -17.88
N HIS A 154 -16.20 -6.65 -16.61
CA HIS A 154 -17.33 -6.03 -15.90
C HIS A 154 -17.44 -4.51 -16.12
N LEU A 155 -16.31 -3.83 -16.38
CA LEU A 155 -16.25 -2.38 -16.55
C LEU A 155 -16.20 -1.97 -18.03
N GLY A 156 -15.84 -2.88 -18.93
CA GLY A 156 -15.67 -2.63 -20.36
C GLY A 156 -14.33 -1.95 -20.72
N TYR A 157 -13.42 -1.78 -19.76
CA TYR A 157 -12.09 -1.23 -19.97
C TYR A 157 -11.08 -1.81 -18.99
N SER A 158 -9.81 -1.91 -19.40
CA SER A 158 -8.73 -2.38 -18.54
C SER A 158 -8.49 -1.42 -17.37
N SER A 159 -8.57 -1.94 -16.15
CA SER A 159 -8.36 -1.19 -14.91
C SER A 159 -7.38 -1.95 -14.04
N ARG A 160 -6.08 -1.65 -14.21
CA ARG A 160 -5.02 -2.28 -13.42
C ARG A 160 -4.98 -1.70 -12.01
N PHE A 161 -4.81 -2.59 -11.02
CA PHE A 161 -4.68 -2.18 -9.62
C PHE A 161 -3.47 -1.27 -9.37
N ALA A 162 -3.54 -0.45 -8.33
CA ALA A 162 -2.50 0.54 -8.00
C ALA A 162 -1.18 -0.15 -7.63
N ASP A 163 -0.09 0.47 -8.07
CA ASP A 163 1.27 0.00 -7.80
C ASP A 163 1.78 0.46 -6.42
N VAL A 164 1.14 -0.05 -5.36
CA VAL A 164 1.49 0.27 -3.97
C VAL A 164 2.81 -0.36 -3.51
N SER A 165 3.29 -1.40 -4.21
CA SER A 165 4.50 -2.15 -3.84
C SER A 165 5.80 -1.46 -4.26
N ASN A 166 5.76 -0.57 -5.26
CA ASN A 166 6.94 0.11 -5.81
C ASN A 166 7.09 1.58 -5.35
N THR A 167 6.55 1.91 -4.17
CA THR A 167 6.75 3.22 -3.50
C THR A 167 6.36 4.43 -4.35
N ARG A 168 5.36 4.29 -5.23
CA ARG A 168 4.91 5.38 -6.11
C ARG A 168 4.13 6.42 -5.30
N TYR A 169 4.43 7.71 -5.49
CA TYR A 169 3.68 8.82 -4.87
C TYR A 169 2.18 8.74 -5.20
N GLY A 170 1.34 8.91 -4.18
CA GLY A 170 -0.12 8.81 -4.30
C GLY A 170 -0.69 7.40 -4.48
N SER A 171 0.14 6.35 -4.57
CA SER A 171 -0.34 4.97 -4.87
C SER A 171 -1.34 4.41 -3.86
N HIS A 172 -1.22 4.75 -2.59
CA HIS A 172 -2.15 4.29 -1.55
C HIS A 172 -3.51 4.99 -1.68
N CYS A 173 -3.53 6.28 -2.02
CA CYS A 173 -4.74 6.99 -2.38
C CYS A 173 -5.37 6.44 -3.67
N ASP A 174 -4.56 6.08 -4.67
CA ASP A 174 -5.03 5.43 -5.90
C ASP A 174 -5.66 4.07 -5.62
N ALA A 175 -5.03 3.26 -4.77
CA ALA A 175 -5.59 1.99 -4.30
C ALA A 175 -6.92 2.22 -3.59
N ALA A 176 -6.98 3.19 -2.67
CA ALA A 176 -8.22 3.52 -1.95
C ALA A 176 -9.35 3.93 -2.92
N MET A 177 -9.04 4.74 -3.93
CA MET A 177 -10.03 5.12 -4.96
C MET A 177 -10.55 3.90 -5.71
N MET A 178 -9.69 2.99 -6.14
CA MET A 178 -10.11 1.77 -6.84
C MET A 178 -10.94 0.85 -5.95
N LEU A 179 -10.51 0.63 -4.70
CA LEU A 179 -11.20 -0.23 -3.75
C LEU A 179 -12.58 0.31 -3.40
N ILE A 180 -12.72 1.62 -3.18
CA ILE A 180 -14.02 2.24 -2.91
C ILE A 180 -14.90 2.20 -4.16
N LEU A 181 -14.38 2.61 -5.32
CA LEU A 181 -15.16 2.69 -6.56
C LEU A 181 -15.75 1.34 -6.97
N HIS A 182 -15.00 0.26 -6.74
CA HIS A 182 -15.34 -1.08 -7.20
C HIS A 182 -15.48 -2.07 -6.04
N LEU A 183 -15.86 -1.59 -4.84
CA LEU A 183 -15.89 -2.38 -3.60
C LEU A 183 -16.61 -3.73 -3.77
N GLU A 184 -17.85 -3.69 -4.25
CA GLU A 184 -18.67 -4.88 -4.45
C GLU A 184 -18.10 -5.81 -5.54
N LYS A 185 -17.40 -5.27 -6.53
CA LYS A 185 -16.73 -6.08 -7.57
C LYS A 185 -15.50 -6.78 -7.01
N TYR A 186 -14.72 -6.14 -6.14
CA TYR A 186 -13.62 -6.80 -5.44
C TYR A 186 -14.13 -7.90 -4.49
N LYS A 187 -15.19 -7.65 -3.72
CA LYS A 187 -15.82 -8.70 -2.88
C LYS A 187 -16.31 -9.88 -3.73
N GLN A 188 -17.00 -9.61 -4.83
CA GLN A 188 -17.46 -10.63 -5.78
C GLN A 188 -16.29 -11.45 -6.35
N LEU A 189 -15.20 -10.78 -6.75
CA LEU A 189 -14.01 -11.42 -7.27
C LEU A 189 -13.35 -12.33 -6.23
N MET A 190 -13.25 -11.89 -4.97
CA MET A 190 -12.73 -12.73 -3.88
C MET A 190 -13.58 -13.99 -3.71
N GLY A 191 -14.90 -13.89 -3.78
CA GLY A 191 -15.79 -15.05 -3.76
C GLY A 191 -15.54 -16.02 -4.92
N ILE A 192 -15.29 -15.50 -6.13
CA ILE A 192 -14.95 -16.33 -7.31
C ILE A 192 -13.61 -17.03 -7.10
N ILE A 193 -12.58 -16.31 -6.66
CA ILE A 193 -11.24 -16.86 -6.39
C ILE A 193 -11.30 -17.99 -5.36
N CYS A 194 -12.11 -17.82 -4.30
CA CYS A 194 -12.31 -18.84 -3.27
C CYS A 194 -12.82 -20.17 -3.85
N LEU A 195 -13.77 -20.09 -4.78
CA LEU A 195 -14.45 -21.25 -5.36
C LEU A 195 -13.69 -21.88 -6.53
N ALA A 196 -12.91 -21.10 -7.28
CA ALA A 196 -12.19 -21.57 -8.46
C ALA A 196 -10.96 -22.44 -8.14
N LYS A 197 -10.54 -22.51 -6.87
CA LYS A 197 -9.39 -23.31 -6.44
C LYS A 197 -9.69 -24.80 -6.45
N SER A 198 -8.63 -25.60 -6.64
CA SER A 198 -8.69 -27.07 -6.54
C SER A 198 -9.27 -27.55 -5.21
N THR A 199 -8.90 -26.85 -4.12
CA THR A 199 -9.54 -26.95 -2.81
C THR A 199 -10.21 -25.62 -2.49
N PRO A 200 -11.55 -25.54 -2.53
CA PRO A 200 -12.26 -24.31 -2.22
C PRO A 200 -11.93 -23.78 -0.82
N GLY A 201 -11.78 -22.45 -0.71
CA GLY A 201 -11.47 -21.78 0.54
C GLY A 201 -10.53 -20.60 0.40
N PHE A 202 -10.54 -19.73 1.41
CA PHE A 202 -9.60 -18.62 1.52
C PHE A 202 -8.30 -19.05 2.20
N ASN A 203 -7.16 -18.57 1.69
CA ASN A 203 -5.95 -18.52 2.51
C ASN A 203 -6.01 -17.31 3.46
N ASN A 204 -5.06 -17.23 4.40
CA ASN A 204 -5.03 -16.13 5.38
C ASN A 204 -4.96 -14.74 4.73
N LEU A 205 -4.17 -14.58 3.66
CA LEU A 205 -4.01 -13.31 2.98
C LEU A 205 -5.31 -12.85 2.31
N GLU A 206 -6.01 -13.76 1.64
CA GLU A 206 -7.30 -13.50 1.00
C GLU A 206 -8.41 -13.26 2.01
N SER A 207 -8.43 -14.02 3.11
CA SER A 207 -9.39 -13.80 4.19
C SER A 207 -9.19 -12.41 4.80
N ASN A 208 -7.94 -11.98 5.01
CA ASN A 208 -7.65 -10.62 5.47
C ASN A 208 -8.11 -9.57 4.47
N VAL A 209 -7.94 -9.81 3.16
CA VAL A 209 -8.45 -8.88 2.14
C VAL A 209 -9.98 -8.79 2.21
N LEU A 210 -10.70 -9.91 2.23
CA LEU A 210 -12.16 -9.89 2.30
C LEU A 210 -12.64 -9.21 3.59
N ASN A 211 -12.09 -9.61 4.74
CA ASN A 211 -12.45 -9.04 6.03
C ASN A 211 -12.22 -7.51 6.05
N GLY A 212 -11.10 -7.02 5.52
CA GLY A 212 -10.82 -5.58 5.45
C GLY A 212 -11.74 -4.82 4.49
N LEU A 213 -12.26 -5.46 3.43
CA LEU A 213 -13.26 -4.85 2.53
C LEU A 213 -14.68 -4.86 3.11
N GLU A 214 -14.93 -5.63 4.16
CA GLU A 214 -16.22 -5.69 4.88
C GLU A 214 -16.20 -4.87 6.18
N ASP A 215 -15.01 -4.51 6.67
CA ASP A 215 -14.80 -3.79 7.92
C ASP A 215 -15.11 -2.28 7.79
N ILE A 216 -16.14 -1.80 8.51
CA ILE A 216 -16.62 -0.41 8.45
C ILE A 216 -15.55 0.62 8.85
N PRO A 217 -14.77 0.45 9.93
CA PRO A 217 -13.64 1.36 10.23
C PRO A 217 -12.56 1.35 9.14
N THR A 218 -12.20 0.21 8.54
CA THR A 218 -11.27 0.16 7.40
C THR A 218 -11.83 0.92 6.20
N LEU A 219 -13.12 0.76 5.87
CA LEU A 219 -13.79 1.51 4.80
C LEU A 219 -13.85 3.02 5.10
N THR A 220 -13.97 3.39 6.37
CA THR A 220 -13.91 4.79 6.83
C THR A 220 -12.55 5.41 6.49
N GLU A 221 -11.45 4.75 6.83
CA GLU A 221 -10.10 5.24 6.51
C GLU A 221 -9.85 5.28 4.99
N LEU A 222 -10.30 4.27 4.23
CA LEU A 222 -10.17 4.27 2.77
C LEU A 222 -10.93 5.45 2.15
N THR A 223 -12.13 5.73 2.65
CA THR A 223 -12.94 6.87 2.22
C THR A 223 -12.24 8.20 2.49
N ILE A 224 -11.57 8.35 3.65
CA ILE A 224 -10.80 9.56 3.97
C ILE A 224 -9.61 9.74 3.02
N LEU A 225 -8.88 8.66 2.70
CA LEU A 225 -7.79 8.72 1.71
C LEU A 225 -8.29 9.18 0.34
N VAL A 226 -9.48 8.72 -0.06
CA VAL A 226 -10.14 9.15 -1.30
C VAL A 226 -10.51 10.62 -1.26
N LEU A 227 -11.15 11.07 -0.17
CA LEU A 227 -11.55 12.47 0.02
C LEU A 227 -10.33 13.39 0.00
N TYR A 228 -9.24 13.05 0.71
CA TYR A 228 -7.99 13.80 0.67
C TYR A 228 -7.38 13.83 -0.75
N ALA A 229 -7.39 12.69 -1.46
CA ALA A 229 -6.86 12.62 -2.81
C ALA A 229 -7.61 13.55 -3.76
N GLN A 230 -8.94 13.58 -3.69
CA GLN A 230 -9.76 14.43 -4.56
C GLN A 230 -9.73 15.90 -4.14
N ALA A 231 -9.70 16.19 -2.84
CA ALA A 231 -9.73 17.54 -2.29
C ALA A 231 -8.37 18.26 -2.40
N ILE A 232 -7.26 17.56 -2.12
CA ILE A 232 -5.92 18.17 -2.06
C ILE A 232 -4.95 17.46 -2.99
N GLY A 233 -4.77 16.15 -2.83
CA GLY A 233 -3.67 15.42 -3.46
C GLY A 233 -3.63 15.58 -4.98
N ARG A 234 -4.75 15.37 -5.66
CA ARG A 234 -4.88 15.47 -7.13
C ARG A 234 -4.72 16.91 -7.63
N PRO A 235 -5.46 17.92 -7.11
CA PRO A 235 -5.21 19.32 -7.47
C PRO A 235 -3.75 19.74 -7.26
N TYR A 236 -3.16 19.38 -6.11
CA TYR A 236 -1.78 19.70 -5.78
C TYR A 236 -0.79 19.07 -6.75
N ILE A 237 -0.88 17.74 -6.97
CA ILE A 237 0.01 17.01 -7.89
C ILE A 237 -0.10 17.55 -9.30
N LYS A 238 -1.32 17.86 -9.79
CA LYS A 238 -1.55 18.46 -11.11
C LYS A 238 -0.88 19.84 -11.22
N HIS A 239 -1.02 20.67 -10.19
CA HIS A 239 -0.43 22.01 -10.17
C HIS A 239 1.10 21.93 -10.19
N VAL A 240 1.72 21.20 -9.25
CA VAL A 240 3.18 21.17 -9.13
C VAL A 240 3.86 20.43 -10.28
N ARG A 241 3.17 19.50 -10.98
CA ARG A 241 3.69 18.85 -12.19
C ARG A 241 3.43 19.63 -13.48
N SER A 242 2.74 20.76 -13.41
CA SER A 242 2.59 21.61 -14.59
C SER A 242 3.96 22.09 -15.06
N SER A 243 4.17 22.11 -16.38
CA SER A 243 5.45 22.51 -16.94
C SER A 243 5.71 23.99 -16.65
N ARG A 244 6.96 24.32 -16.29
CA ARG A 244 7.45 25.70 -16.10
C ARG A 244 7.10 26.38 -14.77
N LEU A 245 6.86 25.63 -13.70
CA LEU A 245 6.87 26.21 -12.35
C LEU A 245 8.29 26.16 -11.75
N ASN A 246 8.72 27.27 -11.16
CA ASN A 246 9.85 27.28 -10.25
C ASN A 246 9.32 26.92 -8.85
N ALA A 247 9.96 25.99 -8.15
CA ALA A 247 9.61 25.64 -6.78
C ALA A 247 9.59 26.86 -5.85
N LEU A 248 10.48 27.84 -6.07
CA LEU A 248 10.56 29.07 -5.27
C LEU A 248 9.32 29.98 -5.37
N THR A 249 8.43 29.77 -6.35
CA THR A 249 7.19 30.55 -6.48
C THR A 249 5.99 29.87 -5.82
N LEU A 250 6.17 28.70 -5.20
CA LEU A 250 5.06 27.91 -4.65
C LEU A 250 4.57 28.34 -3.26
N GLY A 251 5.26 29.26 -2.59
CA GLY A 251 4.89 29.71 -1.23
C GLY A 251 3.41 30.08 -1.08
N PRO A 252 2.85 30.97 -1.94
CA PRO A 252 1.42 31.30 -1.90
C PRO A 252 0.50 30.08 -2.13
N PHE A 253 0.89 29.14 -2.99
CA PHE A 253 0.11 27.93 -3.25
C PHE A 253 0.15 26.97 -2.06
N HIS A 254 1.29 26.84 -1.37
CA HIS A 254 1.39 26.07 -0.13
C HIS A 254 0.56 26.69 1.00
N GLU A 255 0.49 28.02 1.09
CA GLU A 255 -0.43 28.67 2.03
C GLU A 255 -1.90 28.38 1.69
N GLN A 256 -2.28 28.39 0.41
CA GLN A 256 -3.61 27.99 -0.02
C GLN A 256 -3.95 26.55 0.40
N VAL A 257 -2.99 25.61 0.28
CA VAL A 257 -3.16 24.23 0.77
C VAL A 257 -3.43 24.20 2.27
N LYS A 258 -2.63 24.92 3.07
CA LYS A 258 -2.80 25.01 4.53
C LYS A 258 -4.16 25.62 4.90
N GLN A 259 -4.57 26.69 4.23
CA GLN A 259 -5.90 27.29 4.41
C GLN A 259 -7.04 26.33 4.09
N HIS A 260 -6.92 25.57 3.00
CA HIS A 260 -7.94 24.58 2.63
C HIS A 260 -8.05 23.46 3.66
N CYS A 261 -6.92 22.97 4.19
CA CYS A 261 -6.92 22.03 5.33
C CYS A 261 -7.67 22.63 6.54
N ARG A 262 -7.39 23.88 6.92
CA ARG A 262 -8.08 24.57 8.02
C ARG A 262 -9.58 24.68 7.77
N ALA A 263 -9.99 24.99 6.55
CA ALA A 263 -11.40 25.06 6.16
C ALA A 263 -12.11 23.70 6.33
N ILE A 264 -11.48 22.61 5.89
CA ILE A 264 -12.03 21.25 6.02
C ILE A 264 -12.08 20.82 7.49
N ILE A 265 -11.07 21.13 8.30
CA ILE A 265 -11.08 20.86 9.75
C ILE A 265 -12.25 21.59 10.43
N SER A 266 -12.48 22.84 10.05
CA SER A 266 -13.51 23.69 10.65
C SER A 266 -14.91 23.31 10.18
N ASN A 267 -15.02 22.78 8.97
CA ASN A 267 -16.28 22.37 8.35
C ASN A 267 -16.08 21.08 7.51
N PRO A 268 -16.11 19.89 8.13
CA PRO A 268 -15.91 18.63 7.42
C PRO A 268 -17.00 18.35 6.37
N ASP A 269 -18.17 18.99 6.48
CA ASP A 269 -19.25 18.88 5.50
C ASP A 269 -18.92 19.46 4.13
N LEU A 270 -17.81 20.19 3.99
CA LEU A 270 -17.23 20.53 2.69
C LEU A 270 -16.92 19.28 1.84
N LEU A 271 -16.66 18.15 2.49
CA LEU A 271 -16.33 16.86 1.86
C LEU A 271 -17.37 15.76 2.16
N THR A 272 -18.08 15.85 3.29
CA THR A 272 -19.03 14.80 3.71
C THR A 272 -20.50 15.19 3.63
N GLY A 273 -20.80 16.47 3.43
CA GLY A 273 -22.17 16.99 3.50
C GLY A 273 -22.97 16.67 2.24
N ALA A 274 -24.30 16.70 2.34
CA ALA A 274 -25.20 16.51 1.20
C ALA A 274 -25.04 17.57 0.08
N LYS A 275 -24.48 18.75 0.42
CA LYS A 275 -24.18 19.84 -0.52
C LYS A 275 -22.73 19.85 -1.00
N THR A 276 -21.98 18.75 -0.79
CA THR A 276 -20.58 18.62 -1.23
C THR A 276 -20.47 18.93 -2.71
N SER A 277 -19.54 19.82 -3.06
CA SER A 277 -19.29 20.23 -4.44
C SER A 277 -17.80 20.46 -4.67
N ALA A 278 -17.35 20.29 -5.90
CA ALA A 278 -15.94 20.52 -6.23
C ALA A 278 -15.53 21.99 -6.05
N ALA A 279 -16.46 22.93 -6.23
CA ALA A 279 -16.20 24.37 -6.10
C ALA A 279 -15.74 24.77 -4.68
N THR A 280 -16.23 24.07 -3.65
CA THR A 280 -15.91 24.36 -2.25
C THR A 280 -15.03 23.30 -1.61
N GLY A 281 -15.07 22.05 -2.11
CA GLY A 281 -14.33 20.94 -1.54
C GLY A 281 -12.99 20.65 -2.19
N ALA A 282 -12.77 21.01 -3.46
CA ALA A 282 -11.47 20.86 -4.12
C ALA A 282 -10.59 22.09 -3.90
N LEU A 283 -9.30 21.89 -3.64
CA LEU A 283 -8.30 22.94 -3.41
C LEU A 283 -8.28 24.00 -4.52
N ASP A 284 -8.45 23.59 -5.77
CA ASP A 284 -8.45 24.48 -6.93
C ASP A 284 -9.85 24.89 -7.39
N GLY A 285 -10.90 24.44 -6.68
CA GLY A 285 -12.30 24.65 -7.03
C GLY A 285 -12.72 24.03 -8.37
N LYS A 286 -11.86 23.21 -8.99
CA LYS A 286 -12.14 22.57 -10.29
C LYS A 286 -12.90 21.27 -10.10
N PRO A 287 -13.53 20.72 -11.17
CA PRO A 287 -14.17 19.42 -11.09
C PRO A 287 -13.24 18.35 -10.52
N TRP A 288 -13.81 17.47 -9.69
CA TRP A 288 -13.11 16.33 -9.12
C TRP A 288 -12.35 15.56 -10.21
N ASP A 289 -11.16 15.07 -9.88
CA ASP A 289 -10.38 14.22 -10.79
C ASP A 289 -11.15 12.94 -11.15
N ARG A 290 -11.90 12.41 -10.18
CA ARG A 290 -12.78 11.25 -10.32
C ARG A 290 -14.14 11.54 -9.67
N PRO A 291 -15.07 12.21 -10.40
CA PRO A 291 -16.40 12.52 -9.87
C PRO A 291 -17.21 11.26 -9.54
N ASP A 292 -17.01 10.18 -10.30
CA ASP A 292 -17.59 8.86 -10.07
C ASP A 292 -17.26 8.30 -8.68
N VAL A 293 -16.00 8.46 -8.26
CA VAL A 293 -15.53 8.03 -6.95
C VAL A 293 -16.17 8.86 -5.84
N ILE A 294 -16.29 10.18 -6.02
CA ILE A 294 -16.96 11.06 -5.04
C ILE A 294 -18.42 10.68 -4.87
N CYS A 295 -19.15 10.44 -5.96
CA CYS A 295 -20.54 9.97 -5.88
C CYS A 295 -20.65 8.67 -5.05
N ASN A 296 -19.74 7.73 -5.26
CA ASN A 296 -19.73 6.48 -4.50
C ASN A 296 -19.40 6.72 -3.02
N VAL A 297 -18.39 7.54 -2.72
CA VAL A 297 -18.08 7.96 -1.33
C VAL A 297 -19.31 8.56 -0.65
N LEU A 298 -20.00 9.52 -1.28
CA LEU A 298 -21.18 10.15 -0.70
C LEU A 298 -22.30 9.14 -0.43
N SER A 299 -22.41 8.09 -1.23
CA SER A 299 -23.36 7.00 -0.99
C SER A 299 -22.97 6.08 0.17
N LEU A 300 -21.68 5.99 0.50
CA LEU A 300 -21.15 5.21 1.62
C LEU A 300 -21.22 5.96 2.95
N ILE A 301 -21.14 7.29 2.96
CA ILE A 301 -21.13 8.10 4.19
C ILE A 301 -22.23 7.71 5.20
N PRO A 302 -23.50 7.47 4.82
CA PRO A 302 -24.54 7.07 5.76
C PRO A 302 -24.25 5.78 6.55
N ILE A 303 -23.40 4.90 6.05
CA ILE A 303 -23.01 3.65 6.72
C ILE A 303 -21.65 3.75 7.44
N LEU A 304 -21.00 4.92 7.41
CA LEU A 304 -19.69 5.17 8.03
C LEU A 304 -19.87 6.12 9.23
N PRO A 305 -20.28 5.62 10.42
CA PRO A 305 -20.73 6.47 11.53
C PRO A 305 -19.64 7.41 12.07
N ASN A 306 -18.38 7.03 11.92
CA ASN A 306 -17.23 7.75 12.49
C ASN A 306 -16.45 8.56 11.44
N ILE A 307 -17.02 8.78 10.25
CA ILE A 307 -16.28 9.42 9.14
C ILE A 307 -15.82 10.84 9.47
N GLN A 308 -16.68 11.69 10.03
CA GLN A 308 -16.35 13.08 10.35
C GLN A 308 -15.24 13.21 11.40
N PRO A 309 -15.32 12.58 12.60
CA PRO A 309 -14.26 12.75 13.60
C PRO A 309 -12.90 12.23 13.12
N ILE A 310 -12.87 11.12 12.39
CA ILE A 310 -11.61 10.56 11.87
C ILE A 310 -11.09 11.40 10.68
N LEU A 311 -11.97 11.97 9.85
CA LEU A 311 -11.59 12.92 8.80
C LEU A 311 -10.93 14.16 9.39
N VAL A 312 -11.52 14.74 10.44
CA VAL A 312 -10.96 15.90 11.14
C VAL A 312 -9.59 15.56 11.72
N ALA A 313 -9.44 14.40 12.37
CA ALA A 313 -8.15 13.94 12.90
C ALA A 313 -7.09 13.81 11.80
N PHE A 314 -7.45 13.20 10.65
CA PHE A 314 -6.56 13.11 9.50
C PHE A 314 -6.10 14.48 9.03
N PHE A 315 -7.04 15.41 8.81
CA PHE A 315 -6.73 16.73 8.26
C PHE A 315 -5.98 17.62 9.24
N TRP A 316 -6.22 17.48 10.55
CA TRP A 316 -5.46 18.16 11.58
C TRP A 316 -3.97 17.80 11.51
N ARG A 317 -3.64 16.51 11.40
CA ARG A 317 -2.24 16.09 11.26
C ARG A 317 -1.67 16.36 9.87
N ALA A 318 -2.50 16.31 8.84
CA ALA A 318 -2.12 16.71 7.49
C ALA A 318 -1.68 18.19 7.44
N LEU A 319 -2.42 19.09 8.11
CA LEU A 319 -2.08 20.52 8.23
C LEU A 319 -0.71 20.71 8.90
N GLN A 320 -0.49 20.09 10.06
CA GLN A 320 0.81 20.16 10.75
C GLN A 320 1.96 19.66 9.88
N THR A 321 1.68 18.64 9.07
CA THR A 321 2.69 18.08 8.16
C THR A 321 2.98 19.05 7.01
N TRP A 322 1.97 19.68 6.43
CA TRP A 322 2.17 20.77 5.47
C TRP A 322 2.99 21.91 6.06
N GLU A 323 2.64 22.40 7.25
CA GLU A 323 3.38 23.46 7.95
C GLU A 323 4.86 23.08 8.12
N ARG A 324 5.15 21.87 8.60
CA ARG A 324 6.52 21.37 8.74
C ARG A 324 7.27 21.31 7.41
N PHE A 325 6.65 20.74 6.38
CA PHE A 325 7.29 20.47 5.08
C PHE A 325 7.22 21.64 4.08
N THR A 326 6.67 22.78 4.47
CA THR A 326 6.72 24.03 3.70
C THR A 326 7.37 25.17 4.48
N SER A 327 8.11 24.85 5.54
CA SER A 327 8.81 25.84 6.37
C SER A 327 9.86 26.65 5.60
N GLU A 328 10.33 26.15 4.44
CA GLU A 328 11.20 26.95 3.58
C GLU A 328 10.50 28.15 2.90
N PHE A 329 9.16 28.22 2.99
CA PHE A 329 8.31 29.26 2.39
C PHE A 329 7.68 30.21 3.42
N GLU A 330 8.14 30.21 4.68
CA GLU A 330 7.65 31.14 5.69
C GLU A 330 7.85 32.61 5.25
N THR A 331 6.99 33.50 5.73
CA THR A 331 6.90 34.89 5.25
C THR A 331 8.15 35.72 5.51
N ASP A 332 8.92 35.36 6.54
CA ASP A 332 10.23 35.91 6.89
C ASP A 332 11.40 35.06 6.35
N GLY A 333 11.12 33.98 5.61
CA GLY A 333 12.12 33.09 5.05
C GLY A 333 12.82 33.65 3.79
N LEU A 334 14.00 33.09 3.49
CA LEU A 334 14.83 33.48 2.33
C LEU A 334 14.05 33.45 1.01
N VAL A 335 13.17 32.46 0.80
CA VAL A 335 12.40 32.31 -0.44
C VAL A 335 11.33 33.39 -0.59
N ALA A 336 10.69 33.80 0.52
CA ALA A 336 9.69 34.86 0.52
C ALA A 336 10.32 36.23 0.24
N GLN A 337 11.49 36.49 0.83
CA GLN A 337 12.25 37.74 0.66
C GLN A 337 12.97 37.82 -0.69
N ALA A 338 13.13 36.70 -1.41
CA ALA A 338 13.80 36.66 -2.70
C ALA A 338 13.18 37.64 -3.70
N THR A 339 14.03 38.39 -4.40
CA THR A 339 13.59 39.24 -5.52
C THR A 339 13.14 38.39 -6.71
N GLU A 340 12.40 38.99 -7.64
CA GLU A 340 12.03 38.29 -8.88
C GLU A 340 13.28 37.88 -9.69
N LYS A 341 14.33 38.70 -9.67
CA LYS A 341 15.61 38.41 -10.33
C LYS A 341 16.27 37.16 -9.72
N GLN A 342 16.38 37.09 -8.39
CA GLN A 342 16.94 35.92 -7.67
C GLN A 342 16.12 34.64 -7.90
N ARG A 343 14.78 34.73 -7.90
CA ARG A 343 13.91 33.59 -8.23
C ARG A 343 14.10 33.14 -9.68
N LYS A 344 14.34 34.05 -10.63
CA LYS A 344 14.58 33.69 -12.04
C LYS A 344 15.96 33.09 -12.27
N SER A 345 17.00 33.58 -11.59
CA SER A 345 18.36 33.04 -11.69
C SER A 345 18.49 31.65 -11.04
N THR A 346 17.74 31.40 -9.97
CA THR A 346 17.77 30.13 -9.22
C THR A 346 16.57 29.26 -9.61
N TRP A 347 16.69 28.56 -10.74
CA TRP A 347 15.64 27.65 -11.20
C TRP A 347 15.68 26.32 -10.43
N ILE A 348 14.66 26.05 -9.61
CA ILE A 348 14.49 24.77 -8.93
C ILE A 348 13.25 24.06 -9.47
N PRO A 349 13.36 22.84 -10.03
CA PRO A 349 12.19 22.10 -10.46
C PRO A 349 11.32 21.73 -9.24
N THR A 350 10.01 21.89 -9.39
CA THR A 350 9.01 21.55 -8.36
C THR A 350 9.01 20.08 -7.95
N THR A 351 9.39 19.19 -8.88
CA THR A 351 9.51 17.75 -8.64
C THR A 351 10.88 17.24 -9.08
N ASN A 352 11.33 16.18 -8.42
CA ASN A 352 12.55 15.45 -8.80
C ASN A 352 12.32 14.48 -9.98
N ASP A 353 11.23 14.64 -10.75
CA ASP A 353 10.92 13.71 -11.85
C ASP A 353 11.93 13.82 -13.00
N ILE A 354 12.61 14.97 -13.17
CA ILE A 354 13.69 15.19 -14.16
C ILE A 354 14.99 14.47 -13.76
N SER A 355 15.25 14.31 -12.46
CA SER A 355 16.43 13.58 -11.96
C SER A 355 16.22 12.06 -11.89
N LYS A 356 15.03 11.56 -12.23
CA LYS A 356 14.82 10.12 -12.44
C LYS A 356 15.37 9.76 -13.82
N GLY A 357 16.52 9.09 -13.87
CA GLY A 357 17.20 8.66 -15.09
C GLY A 357 16.34 7.82 -16.05
N ALA A 358 16.91 7.28 -17.13
CA ALA A 358 16.17 6.61 -18.22
C ALA A 358 15.08 5.60 -17.77
N LEU A 359 15.26 4.96 -16.61
CA LEU A 359 14.26 4.09 -15.97
C LEU A 359 12.99 4.83 -15.52
N GLY A 360 13.11 6.05 -15.00
CA GLY A 360 11.98 6.91 -14.60
C GLY A 360 11.16 7.38 -15.80
N GLN A 361 11.83 7.81 -16.86
CA GLN A 361 11.19 8.16 -18.13
C GLN A 361 10.49 6.94 -18.75
N CYS A 362 11.14 5.77 -18.72
CA CYS A 362 10.54 4.49 -19.13
C CYS A 362 9.25 4.19 -18.36
N ARG A 363 9.27 4.30 -17.02
CA ARG A 363 8.11 4.07 -16.16
C ARG A 363 6.96 5.03 -16.47
N GLN A 364 7.23 6.30 -16.74
CA GLN A 364 6.18 7.27 -17.12
C GLN A 364 5.56 6.96 -18.48
N MET A 365 6.36 6.62 -19.48
CA MET A 365 5.84 6.28 -20.81
C MET A 365 4.99 5.00 -20.79
N LEU A 366 5.40 3.99 -20.01
CA LEU A 366 4.61 2.77 -19.79
C LEU A 366 3.33 3.03 -18.97
N GLN A 367 3.30 4.07 -18.12
CA GLN A 367 2.08 4.46 -17.42
C GLN A 367 1.09 5.17 -18.33
N HIS A 368 1.56 6.03 -19.24
CA HIS A 368 0.70 6.75 -20.18
C HIS A 368 0.23 5.88 -21.35
N ALA A 369 0.97 4.82 -21.69
CA ALA A 369 0.60 3.85 -22.70
C ALA A 369 0.95 2.43 -22.22
N PRO A 370 0.09 1.80 -21.39
CA PRO A 370 0.37 0.48 -20.78
C PRO A 370 0.51 -0.67 -21.78
N THR A 371 -0.01 -0.49 -22.99
CA THR A 371 0.05 -1.45 -24.09
C THR A 371 1.26 -1.22 -25.01
N MET A 372 2.08 -0.19 -24.75
CA MET A 372 3.26 0.11 -25.54
C MET A 372 4.36 -0.91 -25.26
N THR A 373 4.88 -1.53 -26.33
CA THR A 373 5.96 -2.51 -26.20
C THR A 373 7.31 -1.84 -25.94
N ASP A 374 8.28 -2.57 -25.37
CA ASP A 374 9.63 -2.03 -25.13
C ASP A 374 10.32 -1.59 -26.43
N ASN A 375 10.02 -2.25 -27.55
CA ASN A 375 10.52 -1.86 -28.87
C ASN A 375 9.90 -0.54 -29.35
N GLN A 376 8.59 -0.32 -29.13
CA GLN A 376 7.93 0.95 -29.43
C GLN A 376 8.43 2.09 -28.52
N ARG A 377 8.70 1.78 -27.24
CA ARG A 377 9.31 2.73 -26.30
C ARG A 377 10.71 3.14 -26.76
N ASN A 378 11.58 2.17 -26.98
CA ASN A 378 12.94 2.40 -27.45
C ASN A 378 12.92 3.17 -28.78
N ALA A 379 12.06 2.80 -29.73
CA ALA A 379 11.91 3.52 -30.98
C ALA A 379 11.50 4.99 -30.77
N ARG A 380 10.53 5.29 -29.89
CA ARG A 380 10.10 6.68 -29.60
C ARG A 380 11.18 7.51 -28.92
N THR A 381 11.89 6.92 -27.97
CA THR A 381 13.01 7.60 -27.28
C THR A 381 14.16 7.85 -28.25
N MET A 382 14.56 6.85 -29.02
CA MET A 382 15.63 6.96 -30.02
C MET A 382 15.25 7.85 -31.20
N TRP A 383 13.97 7.93 -31.59
CA TRP A 383 13.49 8.81 -32.67
C TRP A 383 13.80 10.28 -32.40
N LEU A 384 13.68 10.70 -31.14
CA LEU A 384 14.04 12.04 -30.70
C LEU A 384 15.56 12.17 -30.47
N HIS A 385 16.18 11.18 -29.81
CA HIS A 385 17.57 11.25 -29.37
C HIS A 385 18.58 11.17 -30.52
N ASN A 386 18.30 10.35 -31.55
CA ASN A 386 19.15 10.21 -32.73
C ASN A 386 18.85 11.24 -33.82
N ASN A 387 18.05 12.27 -33.52
CA ASN A 387 17.58 13.23 -34.51
C ASN A 387 16.89 12.59 -35.74
N THR A 388 16.33 11.39 -35.56
CA THR A 388 15.74 10.59 -36.64
C THR A 388 14.55 11.30 -37.27
N TYR A 389 13.85 12.17 -36.53
CA TYR A 389 12.81 13.03 -37.07
C TYR A 389 13.30 13.94 -38.22
N ASN A 390 14.41 14.65 -38.03
CA ASN A 390 14.92 15.59 -39.03
C ASN A 390 15.47 14.84 -40.25
N TRP A 391 16.23 13.75 -40.01
CA TRP A 391 16.65 12.85 -41.08
C TRP A 391 15.47 12.29 -41.86
N ALA A 392 14.42 11.83 -41.18
CA ALA A 392 13.23 11.28 -41.80
C ALA A 392 12.45 12.32 -42.62
N LYS A 393 12.41 13.57 -42.16
CA LYS A 393 11.77 14.68 -42.87
C LYS A 393 12.49 15.00 -44.18
N GLU A 394 13.81 14.92 -44.20
CA GLU A 394 14.66 15.23 -45.35
C GLU A 394 14.80 14.05 -46.33
N THR A 395 14.72 12.81 -45.83
CA THR A 395 15.12 11.61 -46.61
C THR A 395 13.97 10.70 -47.00
N ILE A 396 12.87 10.65 -46.23
CA ILE A 396 11.78 9.67 -46.45
C ILE A 396 10.72 10.21 -47.41
N THR A 397 10.52 9.49 -48.51
CA THR A 397 9.53 9.85 -49.54
C THR A 397 8.10 9.41 -49.14
N THR A 398 7.11 9.88 -49.90
CA THR A 398 5.71 9.49 -49.68
C THR A 398 5.46 7.99 -49.86
N LYS A 399 6.21 7.32 -50.76
CA LYS A 399 6.11 5.86 -50.97
C LYS A 399 6.65 5.09 -49.76
N ASP A 400 7.77 5.53 -49.19
CA ASP A 400 8.36 4.90 -48.00
C ASP A 400 7.44 5.03 -46.78
N LYS A 401 6.82 6.21 -46.60
CA LYS A 401 5.79 6.44 -45.56
C LYS A 401 4.58 5.54 -45.71
N ALA A 402 4.22 5.15 -46.93
CA ALA A 402 3.11 4.23 -47.19
C ALA A 402 3.48 2.78 -46.84
N TYR A 403 4.71 2.36 -47.19
CA TYR A 403 5.24 1.04 -46.85
C TYR A 403 5.38 0.85 -45.33
N ILE A 404 6.00 1.79 -44.62
CA ILE A 404 6.19 1.73 -43.15
C ILE A 404 4.84 1.64 -42.42
N ARG A 405 3.83 2.41 -42.86
CA ARG A 405 2.47 2.36 -42.28
C ARG A 405 1.74 1.06 -42.57
N LYS A 406 2.05 0.38 -43.67
CA LYS A 406 1.47 -0.94 -43.99
C LYS A 406 2.07 -2.01 -43.06
N GLU A 407 3.38 -1.97 -42.87
CA GLU A 407 4.08 -2.97 -42.06
C GLU A 407 3.76 -2.86 -40.56
N ALA A 408 3.69 -1.62 -40.04
CA ALA A 408 3.25 -1.38 -38.65
C ALA A 408 1.83 -1.92 -38.38
N ARG A 409 0.91 -1.74 -39.33
CA ARG A 409 -0.47 -2.27 -39.22
C ARG A 409 -0.54 -3.80 -39.32
N HIS A 410 0.34 -4.42 -40.09
CA HIS A 410 0.44 -5.89 -40.16
C HIS A 410 0.92 -6.49 -38.84
N ILE A 411 1.85 -5.82 -38.14
CA ILE A 411 2.36 -6.23 -36.83
C ILE A 411 1.28 -6.07 -35.74
N ASP A 412 0.59 -4.93 -35.70
CA ASP A 412 -0.47 -4.63 -34.72
C ASP A 412 -1.76 -5.46 -34.94
N GLY A 413 -2.04 -5.89 -36.18
CA GLY A 413 -3.25 -6.63 -36.57
C GLY A 413 -3.29 -8.12 -36.20
N SER A 414 -2.26 -8.65 -35.53
CA SER A 414 -2.11 -10.09 -35.27
C SER A 414 -3.02 -10.67 -34.17
N GLY A 415 -3.71 -9.83 -33.37
CA GLY A 415 -4.94 -10.17 -32.61
C GLY A 415 -4.88 -11.29 -31.54
N GLY A 416 -3.79 -12.05 -31.43
CA GLY A 416 -3.71 -13.28 -30.64
C GLY A 416 -3.99 -13.11 -29.13
N ASN A 417 -3.57 -11.98 -28.56
CA ASN A 417 -3.80 -11.69 -27.13
C ASN A 417 -5.28 -11.52 -26.77
N LYS A 418 -6.10 -10.99 -27.68
CA LYS A 418 -7.52 -10.73 -27.40
C LYS A 418 -8.35 -12.02 -27.40
N ASN A 419 -7.98 -12.99 -28.23
CA ASN A 419 -8.63 -14.31 -28.27
C ASN A 419 -8.22 -15.17 -27.05
N LEU A 420 -6.95 -15.14 -26.66
CA LEU A 420 -6.46 -15.79 -25.42
C LEU A 420 -7.15 -15.25 -24.15
N GLN A 421 -7.41 -13.94 -24.08
CA GLN A 421 -8.09 -13.32 -22.94
C GLN A 421 -9.56 -13.74 -22.81
N ILE A 422 -10.29 -13.86 -23.92
CA ILE A 422 -11.68 -14.33 -23.94
C ILE A 422 -11.74 -15.80 -23.47
N GLU A 423 -10.82 -16.63 -23.95
CA GLU A 423 -10.74 -18.05 -23.60
C GLU A 423 -10.35 -18.29 -22.12
N MET A 424 -9.42 -17.49 -21.58
CA MET A 424 -9.09 -17.56 -20.16
C MET A 424 -10.28 -17.18 -19.25
N ASN A 425 -11.08 -16.19 -19.67
CA ASN A 425 -12.27 -15.76 -18.93
C ASN A 425 -13.40 -16.80 -18.96
N SER A 426 -13.61 -17.47 -20.09
CA SER A 426 -14.60 -18.56 -20.18
C SER A 426 -14.20 -19.75 -19.32
N VAL A 427 -12.91 -20.16 -19.35
CA VAL A 427 -12.40 -21.26 -18.52
C VAL A 427 -12.55 -20.97 -17.03
N LEU A 428 -12.26 -19.74 -16.58
CA LEU A 428 -12.42 -19.36 -15.18
C LEU A 428 -13.89 -19.35 -14.74
N ALA A 429 -14.80 -18.88 -15.60
CA ALA A 429 -16.23 -18.89 -15.36
C ALA A 429 -16.80 -20.32 -15.28
N GLU A 430 -16.35 -21.22 -16.15
CA GLU A 430 -16.73 -22.64 -16.14
C GLU A 430 -16.24 -23.35 -14.88
N GLN A 431 -15.00 -23.11 -14.47
CA GLN A 431 -14.44 -23.64 -13.23
C GLN A 431 -15.21 -23.15 -12.00
N ALA A 432 -15.60 -21.87 -11.98
CA ALA A 432 -16.41 -21.29 -10.91
C ALA A 432 -17.83 -21.91 -10.86
N ALA A 433 -18.46 -22.14 -12.02
CA ALA A 433 -19.77 -22.79 -12.11
C ALA A 433 -19.71 -24.25 -11.64
N ALA A 434 -18.66 -24.99 -12.04
CA ALA A 434 -18.41 -26.35 -11.56
C ALA A 434 -18.17 -26.39 -10.04
N GLY A 435 -17.46 -25.39 -9.50
CA GLY A 435 -17.26 -25.19 -8.07
C GLY A 435 -18.57 -24.98 -7.32
N LYS A 436 -19.45 -24.09 -7.79
CA LYS A 436 -20.79 -23.86 -7.21
C LYS A 436 -21.63 -25.14 -7.21
N ALA A 437 -21.69 -25.87 -8.32
CA ALA A 437 -22.45 -27.11 -8.41
C ALA A 437 -21.90 -28.20 -7.46
N LYS A 438 -20.59 -28.23 -7.22
CA LYS A 438 -19.96 -29.15 -6.26
C LYS A 438 -20.27 -28.75 -4.82
N GLN A 439 -20.30 -27.45 -4.52
CA GLN A 439 -20.65 -26.92 -3.21
C GLN A 439 -22.11 -27.19 -2.88
N GLU A 440 -23.02 -26.94 -3.82
CA GLU A 440 -24.45 -27.20 -3.67
C GLU A 440 -24.74 -28.69 -3.43
N LYS A 441 -24.03 -29.58 -4.13
CA LYS A 441 -24.05 -31.03 -3.84
C LYS A 441 -23.48 -31.36 -2.46
N SER A 442 -22.49 -30.60 -1.97
CA SER A 442 -21.90 -30.80 -0.65
C SER A 442 -22.83 -30.32 0.47
N THR A 443 -23.46 -29.16 0.33
CA THR A 443 -24.47 -28.65 1.28
C THR A 443 -25.67 -29.57 1.31
N ILE A 444 -26.20 -30.01 0.15
CA ILE A 444 -27.27 -31.01 0.09
C ILE A 444 -26.86 -32.31 0.80
N ARG A 445 -25.62 -32.79 0.61
CA ARG A 445 -25.11 -33.99 1.32
C ARG A 445 -25.00 -33.76 2.83
N GLN A 446 -24.55 -32.60 3.27
CA GLN A 446 -24.44 -32.22 4.68
C GLN A 446 -25.82 -32.09 5.32
N GLU A 447 -26.78 -31.42 4.67
CA GLU A 447 -28.17 -31.29 5.10
C GLU A 447 -28.86 -32.64 5.15
N THR A 448 -28.70 -33.48 4.12
CA THR A 448 -29.25 -34.85 4.12
C THR A 448 -28.66 -35.68 5.26
N LYS A 449 -27.34 -35.56 5.54
CA LYS A 449 -26.70 -36.24 6.68
C LYS A 449 -27.24 -35.70 8.00
N ARG A 450 -27.42 -34.39 8.14
CA ARG A 450 -27.96 -33.73 9.33
C ARG A 450 -29.41 -34.15 9.60
N SER A 451 -30.26 -34.18 8.58
CA SER A 451 -31.65 -34.64 8.66
C SER A 451 -31.76 -36.13 9.01
N LYS A 452 -30.90 -36.98 8.41
CA LYS A 452 -30.83 -38.40 8.79
C LYS A 452 -30.42 -38.59 10.25
N LEU A 453 -29.43 -37.83 10.72
CA LEU A 453 -28.99 -37.90 12.12
C LEU A 453 -30.00 -37.29 13.09
N ALA A 454 -30.82 -36.32 12.67
CA ALA A 454 -31.87 -35.74 13.51
C ALA A 454 -32.91 -36.80 13.96
N GLY A 455 -33.26 -37.75 13.08
CA GLY A 455 -34.21 -38.83 13.37
C GLY A 455 -33.63 -40.04 14.13
N VAL A 456 -32.31 -40.09 14.34
CA VAL A 456 -31.67 -41.17 15.12
C VAL A 456 -31.78 -40.86 16.61
N GLN A 457 -32.49 -41.71 17.36
CA GLN A 457 -32.47 -41.69 18.82
C GLN A 457 -31.18 -42.33 19.34
N LEU A 458 -30.51 -41.62 20.25
CA LEU A 458 -29.27 -42.10 20.86
C LEU A 458 -29.62 -43.13 21.93
N ILE A 459 -28.94 -44.28 21.93
CA ILE A 459 -29.17 -45.29 22.96
C ILE A 459 -28.45 -44.84 24.24
N GLN A 460 -29.22 -44.60 25.31
CA GLN A 460 -28.70 -44.06 26.58
C GLN A 460 -28.20 -45.15 27.53
N HIS A 461 -28.75 -46.37 27.42
CA HIS A 461 -28.36 -47.53 28.21
C HIS A 461 -28.34 -48.75 27.30
N ALA A 462 -27.15 -49.29 27.03
CA ALA A 462 -26.97 -50.48 26.22
C ALA A 462 -25.86 -51.34 26.82
N THR A 463 -26.07 -52.65 26.82
CA THR A 463 -25.02 -53.61 27.15
C THR A 463 -24.20 -53.96 25.91
N TYR A 464 -22.98 -54.44 26.12
CA TYR A 464 -22.12 -54.94 25.04
C TYR A 464 -22.85 -55.98 24.15
N ASN A 465 -23.64 -56.87 24.77
CA ASN A 465 -24.38 -57.92 24.06
C ASN A 465 -25.52 -57.37 23.19
N GLU A 466 -26.13 -56.25 23.55
CA GLU A 466 -27.16 -55.61 22.74
C GLU A 466 -26.52 -54.90 21.53
N LEU A 467 -25.43 -54.18 21.74
CA LEU A 467 -24.72 -53.46 20.68
C LEU A 467 -24.01 -54.39 19.69
N ILE A 468 -23.41 -55.50 20.15
CA ILE A 468 -22.72 -56.44 19.26
C ILE A 468 -23.69 -57.17 18.32
N ASN A 469 -24.97 -57.23 18.67
CA ASN A 469 -26.03 -57.82 17.84
C ASN A 469 -26.64 -56.82 16.85
N MET A 470 -26.41 -55.51 17.01
CA MET A 470 -26.88 -54.49 16.05
C MET A 470 -26.17 -54.60 14.70
N LYS A 471 -26.79 -54.06 13.64
CA LYS A 471 -26.12 -53.95 12.34
C LYS A 471 -25.01 -52.90 12.42
N VAL A 472 -23.94 -53.11 11.65
CA VAL A 472 -22.81 -52.16 11.58
C VAL A 472 -23.28 -50.77 11.12
N SER A 473 -24.27 -50.71 10.24
CA SER A 473 -24.90 -49.46 9.80
C SER A 473 -25.52 -48.66 10.95
N ASP A 474 -26.10 -49.35 11.93
CA ASP A 474 -26.81 -48.73 13.04
C ASP A 474 -25.81 -48.27 14.10
N LEU A 475 -24.73 -49.03 14.32
CA LEU A 475 -23.58 -48.63 15.13
C LEU A 475 -22.89 -47.38 14.55
N ASP A 476 -22.74 -47.32 13.23
CA ASP A 476 -22.17 -46.14 12.55
C ASP A 476 -23.02 -44.87 12.72
N LEU A 477 -24.35 -45.01 12.76
CA LEU A 477 -25.26 -43.91 13.03
C LEU A 477 -25.18 -43.42 14.48
N GLN A 478 -25.00 -44.33 15.45
CA GLN A 478 -24.80 -43.98 16.85
C GLN A 478 -23.48 -43.21 17.05
N ILE A 479 -22.38 -43.65 16.43
CA ILE A 479 -21.08 -42.95 16.46
C ILE A 479 -21.19 -41.55 15.84
N ASP A 480 -21.79 -41.44 14.65
CA ASP A 480 -21.98 -40.15 13.97
C ASP A 480 -22.86 -39.19 14.81
N LYS A 481 -23.86 -39.71 15.53
CA LYS A 481 -24.74 -38.93 16.41
C LYS A 481 -24.03 -38.46 17.68
N LEU A 482 -23.23 -39.32 18.33
CA LEU A 482 -22.41 -38.96 19.50
C LEU A 482 -21.46 -37.80 19.19
N GLN A 483 -20.81 -37.82 18.03
CA GLN A 483 -19.93 -36.73 17.59
C GLN A 483 -20.66 -35.41 17.34
N VAL A 484 -21.86 -35.46 16.75
CA VAL A 484 -22.67 -34.26 16.48
C VAL A 484 -23.16 -33.60 17.77
N VAL A 485 -23.42 -34.40 18.81
CA VAL A 485 -23.94 -33.89 20.10
C VAL A 485 -22.79 -33.49 21.05
N GLY A 486 -21.53 -33.50 20.60
CA GLY A 486 -20.43 -32.78 21.26
C GLY A 486 -19.39 -33.64 21.99
N ASP A 487 -19.44 -34.97 21.90
CA ASP A 487 -18.46 -35.84 22.53
C ASP A 487 -17.14 -35.83 21.74
N LYS A 488 -16.24 -34.89 22.07
CA LYS A 488 -14.94 -34.67 21.38
C LYS A 488 -14.00 -35.88 21.41
N HIS A 489 -14.24 -36.84 22.29
CA HIS A 489 -13.41 -38.04 22.46
C HIS A 489 -13.86 -39.23 21.61
N VAL A 490 -15.02 -39.13 20.93
CA VAL A 490 -15.55 -40.20 20.10
C VAL A 490 -14.88 -40.19 18.73
N HIS A 491 -14.17 -41.27 18.41
CA HIS A 491 -13.43 -41.39 17.17
C HIS A 491 -14.35 -41.53 15.94
N PRO A 492 -13.97 -40.96 14.77
CA PRO A 492 -14.66 -41.14 13.50
C PRO A 492 -14.88 -42.62 13.16
N LYS A 493 -16.08 -42.99 12.70
CA LYS A 493 -16.38 -44.37 12.30
C LYS A 493 -15.42 -44.96 11.26
N SER A 494 -14.71 -44.12 10.50
CA SER A 494 -13.69 -44.49 9.52
C SER A 494 -12.39 -45.01 10.15
N THR A 495 -12.08 -44.65 11.40
CA THR A 495 -10.92 -45.18 12.14
C THR A 495 -11.23 -46.52 12.82
N LEU A 496 -12.51 -46.80 13.06
CA LEU A 496 -13.01 -48.01 13.72
C LEU A 496 -13.35 -49.11 12.70
N ARG A 497 -12.34 -49.91 12.32
CA ARG A 497 -12.47 -50.95 11.27
C ARG A 497 -13.29 -52.18 11.69
N LYS A 498 -13.23 -52.57 12.96
CA LYS A 498 -13.87 -53.79 13.47
C LYS A 498 -15.18 -53.46 14.19
N LYS A 499 -16.16 -54.35 14.11
CA LYS A 499 -17.46 -54.20 14.78
C LYS A 499 -17.31 -54.06 16.30
N ASP A 500 -16.45 -54.88 16.91
CA ASP A 500 -16.10 -54.81 18.34
C ASP A 500 -15.56 -53.42 18.75
N ALA A 501 -14.71 -52.80 17.93
CA ALA A 501 -14.18 -51.47 18.19
C ALA A 501 -15.27 -50.39 18.17
N LYS A 502 -16.25 -50.50 17.26
CA LYS A 502 -17.41 -49.60 17.21
C LYS A 502 -18.29 -49.73 18.45
N VAL A 503 -18.51 -50.96 18.93
CA VAL A 503 -19.29 -51.24 20.14
C VAL A 503 -18.62 -50.64 21.37
N LYS A 504 -17.31 -50.85 21.53
CA LYS A 504 -16.53 -50.29 22.65
C LYS A 504 -16.53 -48.77 22.66
N GLU A 505 -16.41 -48.13 21.49
CA GLU A 505 -16.47 -46.68 21.37
C GLU A 505 -17.83 -46.11 21.79
N ILE A 506 -18.93 -46.76 21.39
CA ILE A 506 -20.29 -46.34 21.77
C ILE A 506 -20.50 -46.49 23.28
N LEU A 507 -20.04 -47.59 23.89
CA LEU A 507 -20.12 -47.79 25.34
C LEU A 507 -19.33 -46.72 26.10
N ALA A 508 -18.10 -46.43 25.67
CA ALA A 508 -17.29 -45.38 26.27
C ALA A 508 -17.94 -43.99 26.14
N GLY A 509 -18.55 -43.69 24.99
CA GLY A 509 -19.31 -42.44 24.78
C GLY A 509 -20.57 -42.35 25.65
N ILE A 510 -21.28 -43.47 25.88
CA ILE A 510 -22.44 -43.54 26.77
C ILE A 510 -22.02 -43.33 28.23
N GLU A 511 -20.96 -44.00 28.69
CA GLU A 511 -20.42 -43.87 30.05
C GLU A 511 -19.95 -42.43 30.33
N GLN A 512 -19.26 -41.80 29.36
CA GLN A 512 -18.83 -40.40 29.51
C GLN A 512 -20.01 -39.45 29.65
N ARG A 513 -21.10 -39.63 28.90
CA ARG A 513 -22.32 -38.82 29.08
C ARG A 513 -22.97 -39.01 30.44
N GLN A 514 -23.07 -40.26 30.88
CA GLN A 514 -23.60 -40.56 32.21
C GLN A 514 -22.74 -39.91 33.30
N SER A 515 -21.42 -39.83 33.10
CA SER A 515 -20.54 -39.09 34.02
C SER A 515 -20.74 -37.56 33.94
N LEU A 516 -20.88 -36.98 32.75
CA LEU A 516 -21.09 -35.54 32.55
C LEU A 516 -22.45 -35.06 33.08
N ASP A 517 -23.52 -35.85 32.93
CA ASP A 517 -24.83 -35.53 33.52
C ASP A 517 -24.80 -35.59 35.06
N VAL A 518 -23.90 -36.37 35.66
CA VAL A 518 -23.67 -36.40 37.11
C VAL A 518 -22.79 -35.22 37.57
N THR A 519 -21.77 -34.82 36.79
CA THR A 519 -20.89 -33.69 37.12
C THR A 519 -21.58 -32.34 36.97
N VAL A 520 -22.48 -32.14 36.00
CA VAL A 520 -23.27 -30.90 35.87
C VAL A 520 -24.21 -30.70 37.07
N ILE A 521 -24.65 -31.79 37.72
CA ILE A 521 -25.43 -31.71 38.97
C ILE A 521 -24.54 -31.37 40.17
N SER A 522 -23.27 -31.78 40.18
CA SER A 522 -22.31 -31.43 41.25
C SER A 522 -21.67 -30.04 41.10
N ASP A 523 -21.46 -29.57 39.87
CA ASP A 523 -20.79 -28.28 39.60
C ASP A 523 -21.74 -27.09 39.80
N LEU A 524 -23.07 -27.30 39.79
CA LEU A 524 -24.04 -26.32 40.29
C LEU A 524 -24.00 -26.18 41.84
N GLN A 525 -23.21 -27.00 42.54
CA GLN A 525 -23.05 -26.94 44.00
C GLN A 525 -21.64 -26.50 44.45
N ASN A 526 -20.68 -26.30 43.54
CA ASN A 526 -19.30 -26.03 43.95
C ASN A 526 -18.56 -25.13 42.94
N ASP A 527 -18.95 -23.86 42.87
CA ASP A 527 -18.22 -22.83 42.12
C ASP A 527 -17.19 -22.18 43.05
N GLY A 528 -15.91 -22.50 42.84
CA GLY A 528 -14.80 -21.99 43.62
C GLY A 528 -13.44 -22.50 43.14
N ASP A 529 -12.78 -21.67 42.32
CA ASP A 529 -11.34 -21.63 42.06
C ASP A 529 -10.66 -22.77 41.26
N LEU A 530 -10.20 -22.48 40.03
CA LEU A 530 -8.78 -22.20 39.70
C LEU A 530 -8.45 -22.32 38.20
N GLU A 531 -7.71 -21.31 37.74
CA GLU A 531 -6.61 -21.22 36.76
C GLU A 531 -6.38 -22.32 35.69
N SER A 532 -6.10 -21.86 34.45
CA SER A 532 -5.65 -22.71 33.34
C SER A 532 -4.16 -22.51 33.03
N GLU A 533 -3.39 -23.59 33.16
CA GLU A 533 -2.00 -23.71 32.72
C GLU A 533 -1.90 -23.87 31.19
N SER A 534 -0.96 -23.12 30.60
CA SER A 534 -0.62 -23.15 29.18
C SER A 534 0.36 -24.29 28.84
N ALA A 535 0.03 -25.14 27.86
CA ALA A 535 0.97 -26.12 27.31
C ALA A 535 1.56 -25.64 25.97
N LYS A 536 2.87 -25.36 25.97
CA LYS A 536 3.71 -25.08 24.78
C LYS A 536 3.91 -26.36 23.96
N LEU A 537 3.73 -26.27 22.64
CA LEU A 537 4.25 -27.26 21.69
C LEU A 537 5.41 -26.66 20.90
N THR A 538 6.51 -27.41 20.80
CA THR A 538 7.78 -26.97 20.21
C THR A 538 8.08 -27.78 18.94
N LEU A 539 8.82 -27.14 18.00
CA LEU A 539 9.61 -27.67 16.85
C LEU A 539 8.94 -27.72 15.46
N PRO A 540 9.71 -27.69 14.34
CA PRO A 540 11.18 -27.58 14.18
C PRO A 540 11.67 -26.35 13.37
N LYS A 541 12.97 -26.08 13.51
CA LYS A 541 13.79 -25.13 12.75
C LYS A 541 13.84 -25.55 11.27
N ASP A 542 13.71 -24.58 10.37
CA ASP A 542 14.51 -24.42 9.13
C ASP A 542 13.76 -23.59 8.08
N MET A 543 14.04 -22.28 8.04
CA MET A 543 14.30 -21.48 6.83
C MET A 543 14.55 -20.03 7.26
N GLU A 544 15.79 -19.77 7.64
CA GLU A 544 16.34 -18.42 7.67
C GLU A 544 16.46 -17.92 6.24
N LEU A 545 15.79 -16.82 5.92
CA LEU A 545 16.20 -15.87 4.89
C LEU A 545 15.36 -14.62 5.13
N TYR A 546 16.01 -13.58 5.68
CA TYR A 546 15.80 -12.14 5.44
C TYR A 546 16.37 -11.37 6.64
N HIS A 547 17.58 -10.84 6.46
CA HIS A 547 18.23 -9.94 7.41
C HIS A 547 17.60 -8.53 7.33
N PRO A 548 17.33 -7.84 8.46
CA PRO A 548 16.63 -6.54 8.47
C PRO A 548 17.51 -5.30 8.23
N GLU A 549 18.80 -5.46 7.92
CA GLU A 549 19.77 -4.36 8.06
C GLU A 549 20.06 -3.56 6.76
N ASP A 550 19.53 -3.95 5.60
CA ASP A 550 19.91 -3.29 4.33
C ASP A 550 18.80 -2.40 3.75
N VAL A 551 18.48 -1.28 4.39
CA VAL A 551 18.06 -0.05 3.68
C VAL A 551 18.47 1.18 4.50
N VAL A 552 19.63 1.73 4.17
CA VAL A 552 20.05 3.09 4.51
C VAL A 552 19.99 3.94 3.23
N PHE A 553 19.14 4.97 3.29
CA PHE A 553 18.80 6.04 2.32
C PHE A 553 17.91 5.72 1.11
#